data_AF-R7UIV4-F1
#
_entry.id   AF-R7UIV4-F1
#
_cell.length_a   1.000
_cell.length_b   1.000
_cell.length_c   1.000
_cell.angle_alpha   90.00
_cell.angle_beta   90.00
_cell.angle_gamma   90.00
#
_symmetry.space_group_name_H-M   'P 1'
#
loop_
_entity.id
_entity.type
_entity.pdbx_description
1 polymer ?
#
loop_
_entity_poly.entity_id
_entity_poly.type
_entity_poly.pdbx_seq_one_letter_code
_entity_poly.pdbx_strand_id
1 'polypeptide(L)'
;TEVGHDSMAPTLVNGYPGAGSYLRTISYEMDMEQIDELIARAQSCEQYIKYECYQSRLLSNPGSDPSWGWWVSRSNLSMDYWGGSYPGSGACACAQLNECQGLPGNTNPCNCDAGFALDGVFDDGFLTHKEHLPVLELRFGDTGTAHDQKWGVHTLGPLRCTSDNLFDNVVTFHEAHETIALPTLGGTPSSDVRFQFKTKQSTGNLLQSTGNEHFVEIKLVSGNTIHFRFSVGSGMQTLEKVTAYPLNDDNWHTLYVERNRKQAILQL
;
A
#
# COMPACT_ATOMS: atom_id res chain seq x y z
N THR A 1 1.16 6.27 2.32
CA THR A 1 0.95 6.67 3.73
C THR A 1 1.86 5.87 4.62
N GLU A 2 2.41 6.49 5.67
CA GLU A 2 3.25 5.84 6.68
C GLU A 2 2.61 6.04 8.06
N VAL A 3 2.53 4.98 8.88
CA VAL A 3 1.97 5.01 10.24
C VAL A 3 3.03 4.52 11.22
N GLY A 4 3.45 5.42 12.13
CA GLY A 4 4.42 5.14 13.19
C GLY A 4 3.84 4.38 14.38
N HIS A 5 4.72 3.92 15.26
CA HIS A 5 4.37 3.25 16.51
C HIS A 5 5.45 3.45 17.59
N ASP A 6 5.15 3.04 18.82
CA ASP A 6 5.97 3.25 20.01
C ASP A 6 7.25 2.40 20.12
N SER A 7 7.62 1.64 19.08
CA SER A 7 8.70 0.63 19.13
C SER A 7 9.61 0.64 17.91
N MET A 8 9.79 1.79 17.26
CA MET A 8 10.61 1.91 16.04
C MET A 8 12.13 1.82 16.29
N ALA A 9 12.58 1.99 17.53
CA ALA A 9 13.99 1.89 17.89
C ALA A 9 14.41 0.42 18.10
N PRO A 10 15.66 0.05 17.75
CA PRO A 10 16.19 -1.27 18.07
C PRO A 10 16.11 -1.57 19.57
N THR A 11 15.57 -2.73 19.92
CA THR A 11 15.32 -3.09 21.33
C THR A 11 15.99 -4.41 21.66
N LEU A 12 16.85 -4.39 22.69
CA LEU A 12 17.54 -5.56 23.22
C LEU A 12 16.57 -6.51 23.93
N VAL A 13 16.75 -7.80 23.66
CA VAL A 13 16.09 -8.93 24.30
C VAL A 13 17.17 -9.81 24.93
N ASN A 14 17.16 -9.92 26.26
CA ASN A 14 18.12 -10.71 27.03
C ASN A 14 17.42 -11.25 28.29
N GLY A 15 17.68 -12.50 28.65
CA GLY A 15 17.16 -13.11 29.87
C GLY A 15 15.78 -13.78 29.71
N TYR A 16 15.40 -14.13 28.48
CA TYR A 16 14.13 -14.77 28.15
C TYR A 16 14.39 -16.19 27.61
N PRO A 17 14.47 -17.22 28.48
CA PRO A 17 14.88 -18.56 28.08
C PRO A 17 13.75 -19.37 27.43
N GLY A 18 12.48 -19.06 27.71
CA GLY A 18 11.33 -19.76 27.14
C GLY A 18 10.92 -19.19 25.77
N ALA A 19 10.37 -20.05 24.89
CA ALA A 19 9.81 -19.63 23.60
C ALA A 19 8.75 -18.53 23.79
N GLY A 20 8.92 -17.41 23.10
CA GLY A 20 8.04 -16.23 23.20
C GLY A 20 7.86 -15.66 24.61
N SER A 21 8.78 -15.93 25.53
CA SER A 21 8.71 -15.41 26.91
C SER A 21 8.99 -13.91 26.98
N TYR A 22 9.72 -13.35 26.01
CA TYR A 22 9.70 -11.92 25.73
C TYR A 22 8.47 -11.57 24.90
N LEU A 23 7.78 -10.49 25.29
CA LEU A 23 6.60 -9.97 24.61
C LEU A 23 6.73 -8.45 24.47
N ARG A 24 6.59 -7.97 23.24
CA ARG A 24 6.45 -6.55 22.93
C ARG A 24 5.16 -6.30 22.16
N THR A 25 4.15 -5.74 22.83
CA THR A 25 2.95 -5.19 22.18
C THR A 25 3.29 -3.88 21.49
N ILE A 26 2.77 -3.67 20.29
CA ILE A 26 3.00 -2.49 19.47
C ILE A 26 1.81 -1.55 19.56
N SER A 27 2.05 -0.29 19.94
CA SER A 27 1.04 0.76 19.98
C SER A 27 1.28 1.73 18.82
N TYR A 28 0.40 1.69 17.82
CA TYR A 28 0.44 2.61 16.69
C TYR A 28 -0.06 4.00 17.08
N GLU A 29 0.42 5.02 16.37
CA GLU A 29 0.00 6.42 16.54
C GLU A 29 -1.43 6.68 16.04
N MET A 30 -1.96 5.74 15.27
CA MET A 30 -3.31 5.75 14.69
C MET A 30 -4.12 4.61 15.30
N ASP A 31 -5.44 4.78 15.43
CA ASP A 31 -6.30 3.71 15.92
C ASP A 31 -6.40 2.55 14.90
N MET A 32 -6.72 1.35 15.40
CA MET A 32 -6.76 0.17 14.54
C MET A 32 -7.89 0.21 13.51
N GLU A 33 -8.99 0.93 13.77
CA GLU A 33 -10.11 1.07 12.84
C GLU A 33 -9.71 1.91 11.61
N GLN A 34 -9.01 3.01 11.84
CA GLN A 34 -8.42 3.85 10.81
C GLN A 34 -7.31 3.13 10.03
N ILE A 35 -6.50 2.31 10.72
CA ILE A 35 -5.49 1.47 10.07
C ILE A 35 -6.16 0.42 9.18
N ASP A 36 -7.21 -0.26 9.65
CA ASP A 36 -7.95 -1.25 8.86
C ASP A 36 -8.55 -0.61 7.60
N GLU A 37 -9.08 0.60 7.72
CA GLU A 37 -9.59 1.40 6.60
C GLU A 37 -8.48 1.82 5.61
N LEU A 38 -7.33 2.27 6.13
CA LEU A 38 -6.16 2.58 5.32
C LEU A 38 -5.69 1.35 4.54
N ILE A 39 -5.58 0.21 5.23
CA ILE A 39 -5.20 -1.06 4.64
C ILE A 39 -6.25 -1.41 3.59
N ALA A 40 -7.54 -1.52 3.92
CA ALA A 40 -8.59 -1.92 2.98
C ALA A 40 -8.51 -1.20 1.62
N ARG A 41 -8.21 0.11 1.61
CA ARG A 41 -8.08 0.93 0.40
C ARG A 41 -6.71 0.87 -0.31
N ALA A 42 -5.65 0.49 0.38
CA ALA A 42 -4.30 0.48 -0.21
C ALA A 42 -4.14 -0.64 -1.26
N GLN A 43 -3.34 -0.41 -2.30
CA GLN A 43 -2.94 -1.46 -3.25
C GLN A 43 -2.08 -2.51 -2.57
N SER A 44 -1.08 -2.04 -1.84
CA SER A 44 -0.12 -2.86 -1.10
C SER A 44 0.25 -2.17 0.19
N CYS A 45 0.56 -2.97 1.20
CA CYS A 45 1.15 -2.50 2.43
C CYS A 45 2.38 -3.35 2.74
N GLU A 46 3.38 -2.71 3.31
CA GLU A 46 4.60 -3.35 3.78
C GLU A 46 4.97 -2.86 5.17
N GLN A 47 5.65 -3.70 5.93
CA GLN A 47 6.26 -3.33 7.19
C GLN A 47 7.61 -4.01 7.32
N TYR A 48 8.65 -3.23 7.59
CA TYR A 48 10.00 -3.78 7.77
C TYR A 48 10.12 -4.45 9.13
N ILE A 49 10.75 -5.61 9.18
CA ILE A 49 11.03 -6.34 10.43
C ILE A 49 12.46 -6.89 10.38
N LYS A 50 13.16 -6.81 11.51
CA LYS A 50 14.53 -7.32 11.66
C LYS A 50 14.72 -7.97 13.03
N TYR A 51 15.46 -9.07 13.06
CA TYR A 51 16.00 -9.68 14.27
C TYR A 51 17.50 -9.91 14.10
N GLU A 52 18.29 -9.30 14.98
CA GLU A 52 19.72 -9.56 15.13
C GLU A 52 19.90 -10.48 16.33
N CYS A 53 20.87 -11.39 16.28
CA CYS A 53 21.00 -12.42 17.29
C CYS A 53 22.46 -12.75 17.58
N TYR A 54 22.69 -13.20 18.81
CA TYR A 54 23.93 -13.83 19.23
C TYR A 54 23.56 -15.07 20.04
N GLN A 55 23.84 -16.26 19.49
CA GLN A 55 23.42 -17.56 20.02
C GLN A 55 21.90 -17.73 20.27
N SER A 56 21.05 -16.77 19.90
CA SER A 56 19.59 -16.84 20.03
C SER A 56 18.95 -17.31 18.73
N ARG A 57 18.02 -18.25 18.84
CA ARG A 57 17.21 -18.76 17.72
C ARG A 57 15.98 -17.88 17.44
N LEU A 58 15.42 -18.03 16.24
CA LEU A 58 14.25 -17.30 15.76
C LEU A 58 13.09 -18.25 15.39
N LEU A 59 13.06 -18.80 14.18
CA LEU A 59 11.91 -19.60 13.72
C LEU A 59 12.07 -21.11 13.98
N SER A 60 13.28 -21.60 14.24
CA SER A 60 13.46 -22.99 14.64
C SER A 60 12.92 -23.26 16.05
N ASN A 61 12.36 -24.44 16.31
CA ASN A 61 12.25 -25.02 17.66
C ASN A 61 12.14 -26.55 17.53
N PRO A 62 13.28 -27.29 17.56
CA PRO A 62 13.26 -28.71 17.27
C PRO A 62 12.36 -29.52 18.21
N GLY A 63 11.28 -30.09 17.66
CA GLY A 63 10.37 -30.97 18.39
C GLY A 63 9.37 -30.27 19.30
N SER A 64 9.13 -28.96 19.13
CA SER A 64 8.14 -28.20 19.92
C SER A 64 7.51 -27.05 19.11
N ASP A 65 6.26 -26.75 19.42
CA ASP A 65 5.45 -25.62 18.93
C ASP A 65 5.05 -24.79 20.17
N PRO A 66 5.25 -23.45 20.21
CA PRO A 66 5.70 -22.54 19.13
C PRO A 66 7.21 -22.51 18.88
N SER A 67 7.60 -21.85 17.79
CA SER A 67 8.99 -21.46 17.48
C SER A 67 9.61 -20.62 18.61
N TRP A 68 10.93 -20.41 18.62
CA TRP A 68 11.57 -19.57 19.65
C TRP A 68 11.08 -18.11 19.62
N GLY A 69 10.84 -17.58 18.43
CA GLY A 69 10.27 -16.27 18.20
C GLY A 69 9.34 -16.23 16.99
N TRP A 70 8.43 -15.25 17.00
CA TRP A 70 7.44 -15.00 15.96
C TRP A 70 6.86 -13.59 16.12
N TRP A 71 6.12 -13.13 15.11
CA TRP A 71 5.31 -11.92 15.20
C TRP A 71 3.82 -12.27 15.15
N VAL A 72 2.99 -11.39 15.71
CA VAL A 72 1.52 -11.56 15.74
C VAL A 72 0.89 -10.56 14.79
N SER A 73 0.05 -11.07 13.90
CA SER A 73 -0.70 -10.26 12.91
C SER A 73 -1.84 -9.45 13.53
N ARG A 74 -2.38 -8.50 12.76
CA ARG A 74 -3.59 -7.74 13.13
C ARG A 74 -4.80 -8.60 13.48
N SER A 75 -4.86 -9.82 12.97
CA SER A 75 -5.92 -10.79 13.22
C SER A 75 -5.62 -11.70 14.43
N ASN A 76 -4.64 -11.34 15.27
CA ASN A 76 -4.16 -12.11 16.42
C ASN A 76 -3.66 -13.52 16.06
N LEU A 77 -3.16 -13.72 14.85
CA LEU A 77 -2.53 -14.97 14.44
C LEU A 77 -1.03 -14.87 14.64
N SER A 78 -0.45 -15.88 15.30
CA SER A 78 0.99 -16.11 15.34
C SER A 78 1.48 -16.50 13.96
N MET A 79 2.44 -15.75 13.43
CA MET A 79 2.94 -15.92 12.07
C MET A 79 4.20 -16.78 12.04
N ASP A 80 4.30 -17.64 11.02
CA ASP A 80 5.35 -18.65 10.89
C ASP A 80 6.46 -18.28 9.90
N TYR A 81 6.45 -17.06 9.38
CA TYR A 81 7.41 -16.56 8.40
C TYR A 81 7.97 -15.20 8.81
N TRP A 82 9.14 -14.87 8.26
CA TRP A 82 9.82 -13.59 8.53
C TRP A 82 9.82 -12.65 7.32
N GLY A 83 10.36 -11.44 7.50
CA GLY A 83 10.54 -10.46 6.45
C GLY A 83 11.20 -11.05 5.20
N GLY A 84 10.68 -10.71 4.02
CA GLY A 84 11.15 -11.23 2.73
C GLY A 84 10.75 -12.68 2.42
N SER A 85 9.99 -13.33 3.31
CA SER A 85 9.41 -14.66 3.10
C SER A 85 7.89 -14.65 2.94
N TYR A 86 7.32 -15.80 2.59
CA TYR A 86 5.90 -15.99 2.36
C TYR A 86 5.22 -16.79 3.50
N PRO A 87 3.92 -16.55 3.78
CA PRO A 87 3.12 -17.27 4.76
C PRO A 87 3.15 -18.78 4.54
N GLY A 88 3.30 -19.56 5.62
CA GLY A 88 3.39 -21.02 5.52
C GLY A 88 4.80 -21.53 5.21
N SER A 89 5.78 -20.65 5.02
CA SER A 89 7.17 -21.06 4.72
C SER A 89 7.90 -21.65 5.92
N GLY A 90 7.51 -21.28 7.15
CA GLY A 90 8.27 -21.66 8.34
C GLY A 90 9.69 -21.06 8.40
N ALA A 91 9.99 -20.03 7.58
CA ALA A 91 11.36 -19.64 7.29
C ALA A 91 11.55 -18.14 6.95
N CYS A 92 12.80 -17.70 6.99
CA CYS A 92 13.27 -16.37 6.62
C CYS A 92 13.66 -16.28 5.13
N ALA A 93 13.90 -15.05 4.64
CA ALA A 93 14.30 -14.80 3.26
C ALA A 93 15.52 -15.63 2.80
N CYS A 94 16.52 -15.80 3.66
CA CYS A 94 17.73 -16.55 3.33
C CYS A 94 17.44 -18.02 2.94
N ALA A 95 16.38 -18.63 3.47
CA ALA A 95 16.09 -20.03 3.24
C ALA A 95 15.54 -20.25 1.83
N GLN A 96 14.77 -19.28 1.32
CA GLN A 96 14.28 -19.30 -0.07
C GLN A 96 15.42 -19.17 -1.08
N LEU A 97 16.47 -18.45 -0.72
CA LEU A 97 17.65 -18.26 -1.56
C LEU A 97 18.68 -19.40 -1.40
N ASN A 98 18.48 -20.31 -0.44
CA ASN A 98 19.48 -21.29 0.00
C ASN A 98 20.80 -20.64 0.45
N GLU A 99 20.69 -19.48 1.10
CA GLU A 99 21.81 -18.65 1.54
C GLU A 99 21.89 -18.53 3.07
N CYS A 100 21.00 -19.21 3.81
CA CYS A 100 21.08 -19.16 5.28
C CYS A 100 22.41 -19.70 5.77
N GLN A 101 22.99 -18.99 6.75
CA GLN A 101 24.21 -19.42 7.41
C GLN A 101 23.99 -20.77 8.11
N GLY A 102 24.99 -21.65 8.06
CA GLY A 102 24.88 -22.98 8.66
C GLY A 102 26.07 -23.88 8.40
N LEU A 103 26.08 -25.05 9.05
CA LEU A 103 27.04 -26.11 8.74
C LEU A 103 26.61 -26.84 7.45
N PRO A 104 27.57 -27.35 6.64
CA PRO A 104 27.25 -28.14 5.46
C PRO A 104 26.32 -29.31 5.80
N GLY A 105 25.17 -29.40 5.12
CA GLY A 105 24.17 -30.44 5.35
C GLY A 105 23.08 -30.10 6.38
N ASN A 106 23.11 -28.91 6.98
CA ASN A 106 22.03 -28.42 7.85
C ASN A 106 21.28 -27.26 7.19
N THR A 107 19.99 -27.42 6.93
CA THR A 107 19.11 -26.37 6.40
C THR A 107 18.43 -25.64 7.55
N ASN A 108 18.97 -24.49 7.94
CA ASN A 108 18.34 -23.64 8.95
C ASN A 108 17.22 -22.80 8.32
N PRO A 109 16.09 -22.60 9.01
CA PRO A 109 15.01 -21.76 8.50
C PRO A 109 15.40 -20.26 8.45
N CYS A 110 16.36 -19.83 9.27
CA CYS A 110 16.86 -18.46 9.34
C CYS A 110 18.37 -18.45 9.67
N ASN A 111 19.05 -17.32 9.43
CA ASN A 111 20.44 -17.14 9.84
C ASN A 111 20.63 -17.30 11.35
N CYS A 112 19.71 -16.73 12.14
CA CYS A 112 19.72 -16.83 13.60
C CYS A 112 19.53 -18.26 14.14
N ASP A 113 18.96 -19.15 13.33
CA ASP A 113 18.74 -20.54 13.74
C ASP A 113 19.99 -21.42 13.60
N ALA A 114 21.07 -20.87 13.03
CA ALA A 114 22.37 -21.54 12.93
C ALA A 114 23.06 -21.74 14.29
N GLY A 115 22.67 -20.97 15.31
CA GLY A 115 23.22 -21.09 16.67
C GLY A 115 24.67 -20.61 16.80
N PHE A 116 25.11 -19.72 15.91
CA PHE A 116 26.46 -19.18 15.94
C PHE A 116 26.67 -18.14 17.06
N ALA A 117 27.89 -18.12 17.59
CA ALA A 117 28.39 -17.11 18.53
C ALA A 117 29.17 -16.03 17.75
N LEU A 118 28.48 -15.36 16.82
CA LEU A 118 29.08 -14.40 15.90
C LEU A 118 28.28 -13.11 15.93
N ASP A 119 28.98 -11.98 16.00
CA ASP A 119 28.37 -10.67 15.86
C ASP A 119 27.93 -10.44 14.40
N GLY A 120 26.82 -9.71 14.24
CA GLY A 120 26.31 -9.33 12.91
C GLY A 120 25.50 -10.42 12.21
N VAL A 121 25.04 -11.45 12.92
CA VAL A 121 24.05 -12.40 12.40
C VAL A 121 22.65 -11.80 12.55
N PHE A 122 21.89 -11.75 11.45
CA PHE A 122 20.54 -11.21 11.45
C PHE A 122 19.67 -11.80 10.35
N ASP A 123 18.37 -11.64 10.52
CA ASP A 123 17.34 -11.89 9.52
C ASP A 123 16.43 -10.66 9.44
N ASP A 124 16.26 -10.11 8.23
CA ASP A 124 15.43 -8.95 7.98
C ASP A 124 14.66 -9.03 6.68
N GLY A 125 13.73 -8.10 6.51
CA GLY A 125 13.03 -7.88 5.26
C GLY A 125 11.67 -7.24 5.47
N PHE A 126 10.94 -7.10 4.37
CA PHE A 126 9.58 -6.57 4.40
C PHE A 126 8.57 -7.69 4.54
N LEU A 127 7.64 -7.53 5.48
CA LEU A 127 6.37 -8.22 5.50
C LEU A 127 5.47 -7.52 4.48
N THR A 128 5.01 -8.22 3.45
CA THR A 128 4.25 -7.62 2.33
C THR A 128 2.85 -8.20 2.17
N HIS A 129 2.50 -9.23 2.95
CA HIS A 129 1.17 -9.81 2.98
C HIS A 129 0.23 -8.91 3.79
N LYS A 130 -0.33 -7.94 3.08
CA LYS A 130 -1.25 -6.92 3.56
C LYS A 130 -2.32 -7.43 4.53
N GLU A 131 -2.87 -8.63 4.29
CA GLU A 131 -3.92 -9.20 5.13
C GLU A 131 -3.49 -9.46 6.58
N HIS A 132 -2.19 -9.65 6.82
CA HIS A 132 -1.61 -9.91 8.14
C HIS A 132 -1.10 -8.64 8.84
N LEU A 133 -0.88 -7.56 8.10
CA LEU A 133 -0.34 -6.31 8.63
C LEU A 133 -1.41 -5.46 9.30
N PRO A 134 -1.05 -4.58 10.25
CA PRO A 134 0.30 -4.40 10.81
C PRO A 134 0.68 -5.49 11.83
N VAL A 135 1.96 -5.48 12.25
CA VAL A 135 2.45 -6.30 13.38
C VAL A 135 1.88 -5.77 14.70
N LEU A 136 1.19 -6.60 15.48
CA LEU A 136 0.65 -6.24 16.80
C LEU A 136 1.57 -6.63 17.96
N GLU A 137 2.28 -7.75 17.84
CA GLU A 137 3.21 -8.20 18.87
C GLU A 137 4.46 -8.80 18.26
N LEU A 138 5.58 -8.65 18.97
CA LEU A 138 6.82 -9.37 18.72
C LEU A 138 7.10 -10.27 19.92
N ARG A 139 7.39 -11.55 19.66
CA ARG A 139 7.64 -12.55 20.67
C ARG A 139 8.97 -13.22 20.41
N PHE A 140 9.81 -13.30 21.44
CA PHE A 140 11.14 -13.88 21.34
C PHE A 140 11.46 -14.73 22.57
N GLY A 141 12.42 -15.63 22.41
CA GLY A 141 12.88 -16.57 23.41
C GLY A 141 14.30 -16.99 23.10
N ASP A 142 14.80 -18.03 23.77
CA ASP A 142 16.17 -18.53 23.60
C ASP A 142 17.28 -17.48 23.82
N THR A 143 16.97 -16.38 24.51
CA THR A 143 17.94 -15.33 24.89
C THR A 143 18.53 -15.58 26.28
N GLY A 144 18.54 -16.85 26.70
CA GLY A 144 19.23 -17.32 27.89
C GLY A 144 18.85 -16.59 29.17
N THR A 145 19.88 -16.23 29.94
CA THR A 145 19.83 -15.53 31.22
C THR A 145 20.62 -14.22 31.09
N ALA A 146 20.35 -13.25 31.97
CA ALA A 146 21.05 -11.96 31.95
C ALA A 146 22.59 -12.03 32.14
N HIS A 147 23.15 -13.23 32.38
CA HIS A 147 24.57 -13.46 32.65
C HIS A 147 25.25 -14.34 31.61
N ASP A 148 24.52 -14.93 30.66
CA ASP A 148 25.13 -15.65 29.55
C ASP A 148 25.30 -14.74 28.32
N GLN A 149 25.98 -15.27 27.32
CA GLN A 149 26.19 -14.58 26.05
C GLN A 149 25.12 -15.04 25.06
N LYS A 150 23.84 -14.88 25.40
CA LYS A 150 22.72 -15.08 24.49
C LYS A 150 21.83 -13.85 24.48
N TRP A 151 21.59 -13.28 23.31
CA TRP A 151 20.73 -12.11 23.18
C TRP A 151 20.18 -11.98 21.77
N GLY A 152 19.14 -11.16 21.67
CA GLY A 152 18.59 -10.72 20.40
C GLY A 152 18.32 -9.22 20.42
N VAL A 153 18.23 -8.60 19.25
CA VAL A 153 17.78 -7.22 19.07
C VAL A 153 16.73 -7.22 17.99
N HIS A 154 15.52 -6.77 18.30
CA HIS A 154 14.48 -6.61 17.29
C HIS A 154 14.35 -5.16 16.85
N THR A 155 13.97 -4.97 15.60
CA THR A 155 13.60 -3.67 15.03
C THR A 155 12.35 -3.84 14.17
N LEU A 156 11.39 -2.94 14.34
CA LEU A 156 10.16 -2.91 13.56
C LEU A 156 10.02 -1.52 12.93
N GLY A 157 9.85 -1.49 11.62
CA GLY A 157 9.60 -0.25 10.88
C GLY A 157 8.13 0.15 10.92
N PRO A 158 7.81 1.37 10.45
CA PRO A 158 6.43 1.84 10.36
C PRO A 158 5.64 1.01 9.33
N LEU A 159 4.31 1.00 9.49
CA LEU A 159 3.42 0.47 8.46
C LEU A 159 3.41 1.42 7.27
N ARG A 160 3.78 0.93 6.09
CA ARG A 160 3.78 1.70 4.84
C ARG A 160 2.74 1.13 3.89
N CYS A 161 1.73 1.90 3.57
CA CYS A 161 0.71 1.52 2.60
C CYS A 161 0.77 2.43 1.37
N THR A 162 0.79 1.83 0.19
CA THR A 162 0.75 2.50 -1.11
C THR A 162 -0.63 2.31 -1.74
N SER A 163 -1.28 3.41 -2.11
CA SER A 163 -2.55 3.41 -2.83
C SER A 163 -2.29 3.51 -4.34
N ASP A 164 -2.88 2.65 -5.16
CA ASP A 164 -2.93 2.87 -6.61
C ASP A 164 -4.08 3.82 -6.95
N ASN A 165 -3.68 4.98 -7.48
CA ASN A 165 -4.52 6.10 -7.83
C ASN A 165 -5.58 5.76 -8.90
N LEU A 166 -6.82 5.54 -8.49
CA LEU A 166 -7.97 5.73 -9.39
C LEU A 166 -8.96 6.81 -8.92
N PHE A 167 -8.96 7.24 -7.64
CA PHE A 167 -10.00 8.17 -7.15
C PHE A 167 -9.59 9.28 -6.15
N ASP A 168 -8.31 9.49 -5.83
CA ASP A 168 -7.89 10.50 -4.82
C ASP A 168 -7.72 11.94 -5.34
N ASN A 169 -7.99 12.23 -6.62
CA ASN A 169 -7.92 13.59 -7.18
C ASN A 169 -9.29 14.30 -7.22
N VAL A 170 -10.07 14.21 -6.14
CA VAL A 170 -11.35 14.93 -6.07
C VAL A 170 -11.10 16.40 -5.77
N VAL A 171 -11.46 17.26 -6.70
CA VAL A 171 -11.46 18.71 -6.51
C VAL A 171 -12.90 19.18 -6.43
N THR A 172 -13.22 19.89 -5.35
CA THR A 172 -14.53 20.51 -5.17
C THR A 172 -14.45 21.98 -5.51
N PHE A 173 -15.33 22.42 -6.41
CA PHE A 173 -15.53 23.84 -6.72
C PHE A 173 -16.75 24.35 -5.97
N HIS A 174 -16.56 25.36 -5.13
CA HIS A 174 -17.62 26.02 -4.36
C HIS A 174 -18.17 27.24 -5.08
N GLU A 175 -17.37 27.86 -5.95
CA GLU A 175 -17.75 29.06 -6.69
C GLU A 175 -17.71 28.83 -8.21
N ALA A 176 -18.59 29.51 -8.95
CA ALA A 176 -18.77 29.26 -10.39
C ALA A 176 -17.56 29.65 -11.27
N HIS A 177 -16.57 30.35 -10.71
CA HIS A 177 -15.39 30.82 -11.43
C HIS A 177 -14.10 30.09 -11.02
N GLU A 178 -14.17 29.16 -10.07
CA GLU A 178 -13.01 28.35 -9.70
C GLU A 178 -12.69 27.36 -10.83
N THR A 179 -11.41 27.24 -11.15
CA THR A 179 -10.91 26.37 -12.22
C THR A 179 -9.55 25.79 -11.82
N ILE A 180 -9.21 24.65 -12.42
CA ILE A 180 -7.86 24.09 -12.33
C ILE A 180 -7.20 24.17 -13.70
N ALA A 181 -6.02 24.77 -13.73
CA ALA A 181 -5.16 24.75 -14.90
C ALA A 181 -4.38 23.43 -14.94
N LEU A 182 -4.63 22.61 -15.96
CA LEU A 182 -3.83 21.44 -16.28
C LEU A 182 -2.86 21.76 -17.43
N PRO A 183 -1.73 21.06 -17.56
CA PRO A 183 -0.86 21.18 -18.72
C PRO A 183 -1.65 20.95 -20.01
N THR A 184 -1.40 21.76 -21.04
CA THR A 184 -2.09 21.61 -22.32
C THR A 184 -1.81 20.23 -22.91
N LEU A 185 -2.86 19.51 -23.29
CA LEU A 185 -2.75 18.30 -24.11
C LEU A 185 -2.03 18.70 -25.40
N GLY A 186 -0.74 18.37 -25.52
CA GLY A 186 0.06 18.65 -26.72
C GLY A 186 -0.65 18.10 -27.95
N GLY A 187 -0.40 18.67 -29.14
CA GLY A 187 -1.15 18.47 -30.40
C GLY A 187 -1.22 17.05 -30.98
N THR A 188 -1.61 16.07 -30.17
CA THR A 188 -1.78 14.68 -30.56
C THR A 188 -3.07 14.53 -31.37
N PRO A 189 -3.03 13.81 -32.51
CA PRO A 189 -4.22 13.56 -33.34
C PRO A 189 -5.26 12.65 -32.67
N SER A 190 -4.89 11.99 -31.57
CA SER A 190 -5.73 11.09 -30.79
C SER A 190 -5.62 11.46 -29.31
N SER A 191 -6.77 11.61 -28.66
CA SER A 191 -6.88 11.94 -27.25
C SER A 191 -8.15 11.35 -26.67
N ASP A 192 -8.00 10.60 -25.58
CA ASP A 192 -9.10 10.17 -24.72
C ASP A 192 -9.04 10.92 -23.39
N VAL A 193 -10.21 11.19 -22.82
CA VAL A 193 -10.35 11.80 -21.50
C VAL A 193 -11.45 11.04 -20.76
N ARG A 194 -11.12 10.59 -19.55
CA ARG A 194 -12.05 9.94 -18.63
C ARG A 194 -11.99 10.62 -17.27
N PHE A 195 -13.12 11.05 -16.75
CA PHE A 195 -13.23 11.59 -15.41
C PHE A 195 -14.61 11.31 -14.80
N GLN A 196 -14.71 11.49 -13.49
CA GLN A 196 -15.98 11.47 -12.79
C GLN A 196 -16.36 12.87 -12.31
N PHE A 197 -17.66 13.17 -12.33
CA PHE A 197 -18.18 14.41 -11.78
C PHE A 197 -19.45 14.14 -10.99
N LYS A 198 -19.72 15.04 -10.04
CA LYS A 198 -20.94 15.09 -9.23
C LYS A 198 -21.33 16.56 -9.10
N THR A 199 -22.59 16.91 -9.35
CA THR A 199 -23.06 18.30 -9.29
C THR A 199 -24.55 18.38 -8.99
N LYS A 200 -24.99 19.54 -8.47
CA LYS A 200 -26.40 19.95 -8.41
C LYS A 200 -26.75 21.01 -9.45
N GLN A 201 -25.74 21.58 -10.11
CA GLN A 201 -25.93 22.62 -11.12
C GLN A 201 -26.47 22.01 -12.40
N SER A 202 -27.45 22.66 -13.02
CA SER A 202 -28.01 22.23 -14.30
C SER A 202 -27.14 22.58 -15.50
N THR A 203 -26.13 23.44 -15.31
CA THR A 203 -25.16 23.81 -16.35
C THR A 203 -23.77 24.00 -15.74
N GLY A 204 -22.71 23.77 -16.52
CA GLY A 204 -21.34 24.00 -16.07
C GLY A 204 -20.29 23.51 -17.05
N ASN A 205 -19.14 24.18 -17.10
CA ASN A 205 -17.98 23.71 -17.86
C ASN A 205 -17.25 22.65 -17.04
N LEU A 206 -17.15 21.43 -17.56
CA LEU A 206 -16.50 20.31 -16.86
C LEU A 206 -15.01 20.23 -17.21
N LEU A 207 -14.67 20.55 -18.46
CA LEU A 207 -13.28 20.58 -18.92
C LEU A 207 -13.15 21.54 -20.11
N GLN A 208 -12.09 22.34 -20.13
CA GLN A 208 -11.79 23.23 -21.25
C GLN A 208 -10.27 23.33 -21.45
N SER A 209 -9.82 23.10 -22.69
CA SER A 209 -8.44 23.37 -23.13
C SER A 209 -8.39 24.70 -23.88
N THR A 210 -7.56 25.64 -23.40
CA THR A 210 -7.48 27.02 -23.88
C THR A 210 -6.38 27.28 -24.94
N GLY A 211 -5.85 26.22 -25.57
CA GLY A 211 -4.78 26.35 -26.58
C GLY A 211 -5.22 26.91 -27.95
N ASN A 212 -4.30 27.60 -28.64
CA ASN A 212 -4.58 28.41 -29.83
C ASN A 212 -5.04 27.65 -31.11
N GLU A 213 -4.81 26.33 -31.24
CA GLU A 213 -5.14 25.59 -32.47
C GLU A 213 -6.03 24.34 -32.23
N HIS A 214 -6.08 23.83 -31.00
CA HIS A 214 -6.75 22.59 -30.66
C HIS A 214 -7.56 22.74 -29.36
N PHE A 215 -8.72 23.40 -29.47
CA PHE A 215 -9.63 23.51 -28.33
C PHE A 215 -10.42 22.20 -28.15
N VAL A 216 -10.65 21.86 -26.89
CA VAL A 216 -11.52 20.78 -26.41
C VAL A 216 -12.36 21.37 -25.29
N GLU A 217 -13.68 21.26 -25.38
CA GLU A 217 -14.63 21.73 -24.39
C GLU A 217 -15.65 20.63 -24.09
N ILE A 218 -15.84 20.34 -22.81
CA ILE A 218 -16.85 19.42 -22.32
C ILE A 218 -17.73 20.17 -21.33
N LYS A 219 -19.04 20.21 -21.59
CA LYS A 219 -19.99 21.06 -20.87
C LYS A 219 -21.27 20.31 -20.55
N LEU A 220 -21.77 20.51 -19.33
CA LEU A 220 -23.18 20.24 -18.98
C LEU A 220 -24.01 21.45 -19.44
N VAL A 221 -24.86 21.25 -20.44
CA VAL A 221 -25.68 22.33 -21.03
C VAL A 221 -27.11 22.34 -20.54
N SER A 222 -27.58 21.22 -20.01
CA SER A 222 -28.79 21.08 -19.21
C SER A 222 -28.58 19.94 -18.22
N GLY A 223 -29.47 19.81 -17.21
CA GLY A 223 -29.31 18.83 -16.13
C GLY A 223 -29.20 17.36 -16.58
N ASN A 224 -29.40 17.05 -17.86
CA ASN A 224 -29.26 15.71 -18.44
C ASN A 224 -28.53 15.70 -19.79
N THR A 225 -27.87 16.79 -20.19
CA THR A 225 -27.26 16.88 -21.53
C THR A 225 -25.81 17.35 -21.46
N ILE A 226 -24.91 16.53 -22.00
CA ILE A 226 -23.49 16.85 -22.17
C ILE A 226 -23.20 17.21 -23.62
N HIS A 227 -22.44 18.29 -23.81
CA HIS A 227 -21.82 18.66 -25.08
C HIS A 227 -20.31 18.40 -25.02
N PHE A 228 -19.78 17.76 -26.05
CA PHE A 228 -18.35 17.65 -26.31
C PHE A 228 -18.02 18.37 -27.62
N ARG A 229 -17.26 19.47 -27.52
CA ARG A 229 -16.90 20.35 -28.63
C ARG A 229 -15.40 20.34 -28.87
N PHE A 230 -14.99 20.26 -30.13
CA PHE A 230 -13.58 20.21 -30.50
C PHE A 230 -13.33 20.76 -31.92
N SER A 231 -12.10 21.23 -32.16
CA SER A 231 -11.64 21.64 -33.51
C SER A 231 -11.08 20.45 -34.30
N VAL A 232 -11.39 20.39 -35.60
CA VAL A 232 -10.82 19.40 -36.56
C VAL A 232 -10.06 20.06 -37.72
N GLY A 233 -9.61 21.31 -37.56
CA GLY A 233 -8.86 22.04 -38.59
C GLY A 233 -9.72 22.60 -39.74
N SER A 234 -10.83 21.95 -40.10
CA SER A 234 -11.84 22.45 -41.06
C SER A 234 -13.01 23.19 -40.42
N GLY A 235 -13.07 23.23 -39.08
CA GLY A 235 -14.14 23.85 -38.32
C GLY A 235 -14.35 23.18 -36.96
N MET A 236 -15.36 23.65 -36.24
CA MET A 236 -15.77 23.11 -34.95
C MET A 236 -16.81 22.01 -35.13
N GLN A 237 -16.65 20.93 -34.37
CA GLN A 237 -17.63 19.85 -34.25
C GLN A 237 -18.20 19.81 -32.83
N THR A 238 -19.46 19.37 -32.71
CA THR A 238 -20.17 19.21 -31.43
C THR A 238 -20.83 17.84 -31.41
N LEU A 239 -20.52 17.03 -30.39
CA LEU A 239 -21.29 15.84 -30.04
C LEU A 239 -22.20 16.17 -28.86
N GLU A 240 -23.45 15.71 -28.93
CA GLU A 240 -24.45 15.85 -27.87
C GLU A 240 -24.84 14.47 -27.34
N LYS A 241 -24.91 14.35 -26.01
CA LYS A 241 -25.42 13.16 -25.33
C LYS A 241 -26.48 13.59 -24.32
N VAL A 242 -27.72 13.20 -24.59
CA VAL A 242 -28.86 13.35 -23.68
C VAL A 242 -29.05 12.03 -22.92
N THR A 243 -29.08 12.10 -21.59
CA THR A 243 -29.35 10.95 -20.72
C THR A 243 -30.84 10.87 -20.35
N ALA A 244 -31.31 9.64 -20.13
CA ALA A 244 -32.67 9.40 -19.63
C ALA A 244 -32.85 9.78 -18.15
N TYR A 245 -31.74 9.90 -17.42
CA TYR A 245 -31.67 10.25 -16.01
C TYR A 245 -30.95 11.61 -15.83
N PRO A 246 -31.27 12.37 -14.76
CA PRO A 246 -30.56 13.61 -14.44
C PRO A 246 -29.09 13.32 -14.07
N LEU A 247 -28.19 14.17 -14.55
CA LEU A 247 -26.75 14.21 -14.23
C LEU A 247 -26.44 15.22 -13.11
N ASN A 248 -27.40 16.06 -12.76
CA ASN A 248 -27.31 17.05 -11.69
C ASN A 248 -28.01 16.59 -10.39
N ASP A 249 -27.94 15.29 -10.12
CA ASP A 249 -28.65 14.60 -9.04
C ASP A 249 -27.81 14.42 -7.76
N ASP A 250 -26.64 15.06 -7.68
CA ASP A 250 -25.68 14.89 -6.59
C ASP A 250 -25.12 13.45 -6.45
N ASN A 251 -25.18 12.64 -7.50
CA ASN A 251 -24.47 11.36 -7.57
C ASN A 251 -23.25 11.44 -8.50
N TRP A 252 -22.35 10.48 -8.39
CA TRP A 252 -21.18 10.37 -9.25
C TRP A 252 -21.56 9.81 -10.62
N HIS A 253 -21.14 10.52 -11.67
CA HIS A 253 -21.29 10.12 -13.07
C HIS A 253 -19.91 9.98 -13.70
N THR A 254 -19.72 8.97 -14.55
CA THR A 254 -18.46 8.76 -15.28
C THR A 254 -18.63 9.24 -16.71
N LEU A 255 -17.75 10.15 -17.15
CA LEU A 255 -17.73 10.63 -18.51
C LEU A 255 -16.51 10.08 -19.25
N TYR A 256 -16.73 9.55 -20.44
CA TYR A 256 -15.67 9.14 -21.36
C TYR A 256 -15.85 9.86 -22.69
N VAL A 257 -14.79 10.56 -23.12
CA VAL A 257 -14.70 11.13 -24.47
C VAL A 257 -13.45 10.63 -25.15
N GLU A 258 -13.56 10.33 -26.43
CA GLU A 258 -12.43 9.96 -27.26
C GLU A 258 -12.52 10.70 -28.58
N ARG A 259 -11.40 11.23 -29.05
CA ARG A 259 -11.24 11.76 -30.40
C ARG A 259 -10.04 11.09 -31.05
N ASN A 260 -10.23 10.56 -32.25
CA ASN A 260 -9.14 10.11 -33.11
C ASN A 260 -9.33 10.65 -34.54
N ARG A 261 -8.44 10.27 -35.48
CA ARG A 261 -8.49 10.76 -36.87
C ARG A 261 -9.75 10.34 -37.66
N LYS A 262 -10.50 9.34 -37.20
CA LYS A 262 -11.64 8.75 -37.93
C LYS A 262 -12.98 9.06 -37.27
N GLN A 263 -13.02 9.14 -35.94
CA GLN A 263 -14.26 9.26 -35.19
C GLN A 263 -14.06 10.04 -33.89
N ALA A 264 -15.17 10.50 -33.33
CA ALA A 264 -15.26 11.00 -31.96
C ALA A 264 -16.39 10.26 -31.22
N ILE A 265 -16.16 9.97 -29.95
CA ILE A 265 -17.05 9.21 -29.08
C ILE A 265 -17.35 10.04 -27.84
N LEU A 266 -18.61 10.02 -27.40
CA LEU A 266 -19.09 10.59 -26.15
C LEU A 266 -19.98 9.56 -25.44
N GLN A 267 -19.56 9.12 -24.26
CA GLN A 267 -20.24 8.09 -23.46
C GLN A 267 -20.40 8.52 -22.00
N LEU A 268 -21.56 8.17 -21.45
CA LEU A 268 -22.02 8.33 -20.07
C LEU A 268 -22.59 6.98 -19.62
#